data_AF-A0A9D1CKF3-F1
#
_entry.id   AF-A0A9D1CKF3-F1
#
_cell.length_a   1.000
_cell.length_b   1.000
_cell.length_c   1.000
_cell.angle_alpha   90.00
_cell.angle_beta   90.00
_cell.angle_gamma   90.00
#
_symmetry.space_group_name_H-M   'P 1'
#
loop_
_entity.id
_entity.type
_entity.pdbx_description
1 polymer ?
#
loop_
_entity_poly.entity_id
_entity_poly.type
_entity_poly.pdbx_seq_one_letter_code
_entity_poly.pdbx_strand_id
1 'polypeptide(L)'
;MLTSNEIKKQIDNGTIQIENMAEDALKKPNSCDLRIGNVLYVFDYEIVDTKNCKNYLQEVLKDQISHLRRVVIPETGLLLEPHKVYLTKTVEKITTNGYVPVMNGKTMLSLLGVSVELTNGYKTDHFDDHLLLSIIASKPTIIYPDIKIANLAFFPSLKPSNEIRKIDDQKSCGLYQSGMLSGTEIQKRMQCDNPDIIITPQDNIVINPNSVNLTLNDTIAIYSDPVLDMKKENATQKFQIGEDGIWVYPDEIYLGRTNEWTETNRVVPMMSGRSSLGRNGLHVHCSAGMGSLGYKGYWHMGIRPVKPLRLVKDMKCCQIYYLTAEGEQDKNYQGYMQNMSGEQLSSPLYKSLTKKK
;
A
#
# COMPACT_ATOMS: atom_id res chain seq x y z
N MET A 1 0.89 -14.66 -5.82
CA MET A 1 -0.25 -13.76 -5.48
C MET A 1 -1.35 -14.01 -6.48
N LEU A 2 -2.60 -14.21 -6.05
CA LEU A 2 -3.69 -14.52 -6.99
C LEU A 2 -4.03 -13.34 -7.92
N THR A 3 -4.31 -13.63 -9.19
CA THR A 3 -5.00 -12.69 -10.09
C THR A 3 -6.47 -12.56 -9.69
N SER A 4 -7.15 -11.50 -10.15
CA SER A 4 -8.58 -11.27 -9.88
C SER A 4 -9.48 -12.38 -10.40
N ASN A 5 -9.14 -12.99 -11.55
CA ASN A 5 -9.85 -14.14 -12.07
C ASN A 5 -9.67 -15.36 -11.19
N GLU A 6 -8.47 -15.58 -10.67
CA GLU A 6 -8.22 -16.67 -9.74
C GLU A 6 -8.91 -16.42 -8.40
N ILE A 7 -8.93 -15.18 -7.88
CA ILE A 7 -9.73 -14.81 -6.70
C ILE A 7 -11.21 -15.15 -6.95
N LYS A 8 -11.76 -14.77 -8.10
CA LYS A 8 -13.15 -15.08 -8.46
C LYS A 8 -13.40 -16.59 -8.51
N LYS A 9 -12.52 -17.35 -9.16
CA LYS A 9 -12.62 -18.82 -9.22
C LYS A 9 -12.56 -19.46 -7.84
N GLN A 10 -11.71 -18.96 -6.95
CA GLN A 10 -11.62 -19.45 -5.56
C GLN A 10 -12.84 -19.05 -4.71
N ILE A 11 -13.50 -17.94 -5.04
CA ILE A 11 -14.81 -17.60 -4.48
C ILE A 11 -15.88 -18.60 -4.94
N ASP A 12 -15.93 -18.89 -6.24
CA ASP A 12 -16.88 -19.86 -6.81
C ASP A 12 -16.67 -21.28 -6.24
N ASN A 13 -15.42 -21.64 -5.92
CA ASN A 13 -15.06 -22.91 -5.28
C ASN A 13 -15.27 -22.93 -3.76
N GLY A 14 -15.56 -21.78 -3.12
CA GLY A 14 -15.77 -21.66 -1.68
C GLY A 14 -14.51 -21.70 -0.81
N THR A 15 -13.30 -21.67 -1.41
CA THR A 15 -12.02 -21.61 -0.67
C THR A 15 -11.68 -20.19 -0.20
N ILE A 16 -12.27 -19.17 -0.83
CA ILE A 16 -12.26 -17.79 -0.37
C ILE A 16 -13.72 -17.33 -0.26
N GLN A 17 -14.08 -16.68 0.83
CA GLN A 17 -15.38 -16.02 0.98
C GLN A 17 -15.16 -14.57 1.41
N ILE A 18 -15.88 -13.66 0.78
CA ILE A 18 -15.84 -12.22 1.07
C ILE A 18 -17.29 -11.76 1.26
N GLU A 19 -17.75 -11.76 2.51
CA GLU A 19 -19.09 -11.26 2.84
C GLU A 19 -19.13 -9.73 2.67
N ASN A 20 -20.27 -9.19 2.20
CA ASN A 20 -20.46 -7.76 1.91
C ASN A 20 -19.48 -7.18 0.87
N MET A 21 -18.96 -8.00 -0.05
CA MET A 21 -18.12 -7.53 -1.15
C MET A 21 -18.89 -6.57 -2.07
N ALA A 22 -18.31 -5.42 -2.40
CA ALA A 22 -18.88 -4.54 -3.42
C ALA A 22 -18.81 -5.19 -4.82
N GLU A 23 -19.81 -4.96 -5.66
CA GLU A 23 -19.88 -5.53 -7.03
C GLU A 23 -18.62 -5.23 -7.86
N ASP A 24 -18.01 -4.07 -7.62
CA ASP A 24 -16.87 -3.58 -8.37
C ASP A 24 -15.52 -3.78 -7.67
N ALA A 25 -15.50 -4.58 -6.59
CA ALA A 25 -14.32 -4.76 -5.75
C ALA A 25 -13.16 -5.48 -6.47
N LEU A 26 -13.46 -6.35 -7.44
CA LEU A 26 -12.47 -7.10 -8.23
C LEU A 26 -12.07 -6.44 -9.56
N LYS A 27 -12.27 -5.12 -9.70
CA LYS A 27 -11.84 -4.37 -10.90
C LYS A 27 -10.32 -4.37 -11.12
N LYS A 28 -9.53 -4.51 -10.06
CA LYS A 28 -8.06 -4.53 -10.14
C LYS A 28 -7.56 -5.92 -10.51
N PRO A 29 -6.44 -6.05 -11.26
CA PRO A 29 -6.05 -7.33 -11.83
C PRO A 29 -5.52 -8.36 -10.82
N ASN A 30 -5.13 -7.96 -9.60
CA ASN A 30 -4.52 -8.84 -8.59
C ASN A 30 -4.93 -8.51 -7.15
N SER A 31 -6.08 -7.86 -6.94
CA SER A 31 -6.58 -7.55 -5.60
C SER A 31 -8.07 -7.23 -5.58
N CYS A 32 -8.67 -7.33 -4.40
CA CYS A 32 -10.03 -6.91 -4.09
C CYS A 32 -10.00 -5.59 -3.30
N ASP A 33 -10.82 -4.60 -3.65
CA ASP A 33 -10.95 -3.36 -2.86
C ASP A 33 -11.72 -3.63 -1.56
N LEU A 34 -11.21 -3.14 -0.43
CA LEU A 34 -11.86 -3.19 0.88
C LEU A 34 -12.37 -1.80 1.28
N ARG A 35 -13.47 -1.74 2.03
CA ARG A 35 -14.11 -0.50 2.47
C ARG A 35 -14.09 -0.35 3.99
N ILE A 36 -14.17 0.90 4.45
CA ILE A 36 -14.53 1.20 5.84
C ILE A 36 -16.04 1.49 5.94
N GLY A 37 -16.62 1.15 7.09
CA GLY A 37 -17.95 1.61 7.45
C GLY A 37 -17.95 3.08 7.87
N ASN A 38 -18.99 3.47 8.61
CA ASN A 38 -19.12 4.81 9.17
C ASN A 38 -18.70 4.91 10.64
N VAL A 39 -18.03 3.89 11.20
CA VAL A 39 -17.63 3.87 12.61
C VAL A 39 -16.11 3.80 12.72
N LEU A 40 -15.54 4.74 13.46
CA LEU A 40 -14.16 4.73 13.93
C LEU A 40 -14.15 4.67 15.46
N TYR A 41 -13.04 4.21 16.01
CA TYR A 41 -12.76 4.22 17.44
C TYR A 41 -11.47 4.98 17.67
N VAL A 42 -11.45 5.88 18.64
CA VAL A 42 -10.27 6.71 18.95
C VAL A 42 -9.91 6.54 20.41
N PHE A 43 -8.63 6.66 20.74
CA PHE A 43 -8.19 6.72 22.13
C PHE A 43 -8.56 8.09 22.72
N ASP A 44 -9.20 8.11 23.89
CA ASP A 44 -9.46 9.37 24.63
C ASP A 44 -8.26 9.80 25.49
N TYR A 45 -7.22 8.96 25.62
CA TYR A 45 -6.03 9.22 26.43
C TYR A 45 -4.80 9.55 25.57
N GLU A 46 -3.93 10.41 26.11
CA GLU A 46 -2.61 10.70 25.52
C GLU A 46 -1.64 9.50 25.62
N ILE A 47 -1.91 8.55 26.53
CA ILE A 47 -1.05 7.38 26.78
C ILE A 47 -1.84 6.09 26.52
N VAL A 48 -1.33 5.25 25.60
CA VAL A 48 -1.88 3.93 25.27
C VAL A 48 -1.10 2.85 26.01
N ASP A 49 -1.75 2.08 26.89
CA ASP A 49 -1.12 0.90 27.52
C ASP A 49 -1.08 -0.27 26.53
N THR A 50 0.11 -0.58 26.04
CA THR A 50 0.34 -1.65 25.06
C THR A 50 0.05 -3.05 25.61
N LYS A 51 0.01 -3.25 26.94
CA LYS A 51 -0.39 -4.53 27.55
C LYS A 51 -1.84 -4.89 27.24
N ASN A 52 -2.69 -3.87 27.04
CA ASN A 52 -4.12 -4.03 26.76
C ASN A 52 -4.44 -4.08 25.26
N CYS A 53 -3.44 -4.22 24.38
CA CYS A 53 -3.64 -4.18 22.93
C CYS A 53 -4.72 -5.16 22.43
N LYS A 54 -4.79 -6.36 23.01
CA LYS A 54 -5.82 -7.37 22.68
C LYS A 54 -7.24 -6.88 23.02
N ASN A 55 -7.40 -6.16 24.14
CA ASN A 55 -8.70 -5.66 24.57
C ASN A 55 -9.18 -4.58 23.58
N TYR A 56 -8.32 -3.63 23.22
CA TYR A 56 -8.67 -2.59 22.24
C TYR A 56 -9.13 -3.19 20.90
N LEU A 57 -8.45 -4.24 20.41
CA LEU A 57 -8.86 -4.92 19.18
C LEU A 57 -10.22 -5.63 19.33
N GLN A 58 -10.48 -6.26 20.48
CA GLN A 58 -11.77 -6.89 20.75
C GLN A 58 -12.93 -5.88 20.82
N GLU A 59 -12.70 -4.71 21.39
CA GLU A 59 -13.70 -3.62 21.41
C GLU A 59 -14.12 -3.22 20.00
N VAL A 60 -13.14 -3.03 19.10
CA VAL A 60 -13.39 -2.67 17.69
C VAL A 60 -14.12 -3.79 16.94
N LEU A 61 -13.72 -5.05 17.15
CA LEU A 61 -14.35 -6.21 16.49
C LEU A 61 -15.81 -6.38 16.94
N LYS A 62 -16.08 -6.25 18.23
CA LYS A 62 -17.39 -6.50 18.84
C LYS A 62 -18.32 -5.29 18.91
N ASP A 63 -17.83 -4.09 18.57
CA ASP A 63 -18.54 -2.81 18.80
C ASP A 63 -19.00 -2.68 20.26
N GLN A 64 -18.12 -3.08 21.18
CA GLN A 64 -18.35 -3.04 22.62
C GLN A 64 -17.26 -2.21 23.27
N ILE A 65 -17.61 -1.03 23.75
CA ILE A 65 -16.65 -0.01 24.15
C ILE A 65 -16.34 -0.11 25.65
N SER A 66 -15.06 -0.09 26.00
CA SER A 66 -14.64 0.11 27.39
C SER A 66 -13.47 1.10 27.56
N HIS A 67 -12.52 1.13 26.62
CA HIS A 67 -11.36 2.03 26.67
C HIS A 67 -11.33 3.04 25.51
N LEU A 68 -12.04 2.75 24.42
CA LEU A 68 -12.06 3.59 23.22
C LEU A 68 -13.25 4.56 23.24
N ARG A 69 -13.24 5.55 22.36
CA ARG A 69 -14.42 6.35 22.05
C ARG A 69 -14.88 6.08 20.63
N ARG A 70 -16.16 5.79 20.47
CA ARG A 70 -16.79 5.60 19.17
C ARG A 70 -17.09 6.94 18.51
N VAL A 71 -16.67 7.07 17.25
CA VAL A 71 -16.85 8.25 16.40
C VAL A 71 -17.57 7.81 15.13
N VAL A 72 -18.62 8.53 14.75
CA VAL A 72 -19.37 8.25 13.52
C VAL A 72 -18.88 9.19 12.42
N ILE A 73 -18.60 8.64 11.24
CA ILE A 73 -18.31 9.40 10.02
C ILE A 73 -19.66 9.79 9.39
N PRO A 74 -20.04 11.09 9.40
CA PRO A 74 -21.27 11.52 8.75
C PRO A 74 -21.09 11.53 7.22
N GLU A 75 -22.20 11.60 6.48
CA GLU A 75 -22.18 11.73 5.00
C GLU A 75 -21.43 12.99 4.52
N THR A 76 -21.42 14.04 5.34
CA THR A 76 -20.67 15.28 5.12
C THR A 76 -19.15 15.13 5.31
N GLY A 77 -18.70 13.99 5.85
CA GLY A 77 -17.31 13.70 6.15
C GLY A 77 -16.90 14.01 7.60
N LEU A 78 -15.88 13.31 8.08
CA LEU A 78 -15.26 13.48 9.39
C LEU A 78 -13.86 14.04 9.22
N LEU A 79 -13.51 15.06 10.00
CA LEU A 79 -12.14 15.56 10.07
C LEU A 79 -11.26 14.59 10.88
N LEU A 80 -10.28 13.98 10.22
CA LEU A 80 -9.20 13.27 10.88
C LEU A 80 -8.14 14.29 11.33
N GLU A 81 -8.03 14.45 12.64
CA GLU A 81 -6.99 15.28 13.26
C GLU A 81 -5.62 14.57 13.24
N PRO A 82 -4.53 15.32 13.02
CA PRO A 82 -3.17 14.83 13.22
C PRO A 82 -2.93 14.29 14.63
N HIS A 83 -1.90 13.44 14.77
CA HIS A 83 -1.48 12.82 16.03
C HIS A 83 -2.50 11.90 16.72
N LYS A 84 -3.68 11.68 16.12
CA LYS A 84 -4.66 10.68 16.59
C LYS A 84 -4.55 9.39 15.79
N VAL A 85 -4.81 8.29 16.48
CA VAL A 85 -4.95 6.95 15.89
C VAL A 85 -6.43 6.60 15.89
N TYR A 86 -6.98 6.38 14.70
CA TYR A 86 -8.37 5.94 14.53
C TYR A 86 -8.39 4.46 14.18
N LEU A 87 -8.93 3.62 15.06
CA LEU A 87 -9.11 2.20 14.82
C LEU A 87 -10.44 1.95 14.13
N THR A 88 -10.50 0.99 13.22
CA THR A 88 -11.74 0.50 12.63
C THR A 88 -11.55 -0.90 12.05
N LYS A 89 -12.62 -1.46 11.49
CA LYS A 89 -12.63 -2.73 10.78
C LYS A 89 -13.19 -2.55 9.38
N THR A 90 -12.85 -3.46 8.48
CA THR A 90 -13.42 -3.50 7.13
C THR A 90 -14.92 -3.81 7.18
N VAL A 91 -15.65 -3.30 6.19
CA VAL A 91 -17.06 -3.72 5.96
C VAL A 91 -17.10 -5.20 5.59
N GLU A 92 -16.14 -5.63 4.77
CA GLU A 92 -16.03 -7.00 4.32
C GLU A 92 -15.49 -7.91 5.43
N LYS A 93 -16.11 -9.09 5.57
CA LYS A 93 -15.61 -10.21 6.39
C LYS A 93 -14.98 -11.24 5.47
N ILE A 94 -13.78 -11.71 5.82
CA ILE A 94 -12.98 -12.58 4.96
C ILE A 94 -12.84 -13.94 5.61
N THR A 95 -13.18 -14.99 4.85
CA THR A 95 -12.92 -16.38 5.22
C THR A 95 -12.01 -17.02 4.18
N THR A 96 -10.94 -17.69 4.58
CA THR A 96 -10.02 -18.38 3.65
C THR A 96 -9.76 -19.84 4.02
N ASN A 97 -9.41 -20.65 3.03
CA ASN A 97 -8.97 -22.02 3.21
C ASN A 97 -7.93 -22.37 2.13
N GLY A 98 -6.68 -22.60 2.53
CA GLY A 98 -5.54 -22.77 1.63
C GLY A 98 -4.93 -21.45 1.15
N TYR A 99 -5.32 -20.31 1.73
CA TYR A 99 -4.88 -18.98 1.32
C TYR A 99 -4.66 -18.04 2.50
N VAL A 100 -3.60 -17.25 2.40
CA VAL A 100 -3.24 -16.18 3.32
C VAL A 100 -3.73 -14.83 2.75
N PRO A 101 -4.73 -14.17 3.38
CA PRO A 101 -5.14 -12.83 3.00
C PRO A 101 -4.12 -11.80 3.47
N VAL A 102 -3.82 -10.83 2.60
CA VAL A 102 -2.87 -9.75 2.83
C VAL A 102 -3.49 -8.42 2.46
N MET A 103 -3.65 -7.55 3.46
CA MET A 103 -4.19 -6.21 3.25
C MET A 103 -3.07 -5.22 2.99
N ASN A 104 -3.28 -4.29 2.06
CA ASN A 104 -2.38 -3.18 1.77
C ASN A 104 -3.22 -1.90 1.68
N GLY A 105 -2.72 -0.77 2.18
CA GLY A 105 -3.36 0.54 1.97
C GLY A 105 -3.40 0.91 0.48
N LYS A 106 -3.89 2.13 0.18
CA LYS A 106 -3.94 2.66 -1.19
C LYS A 106 -2.96 3.82 -1.37
N THR A 107 -2.22 3.82 -2.47
CA THR A 107 -1.24 4.88 -2.79
C THR A 107 -1.89 6.26 -2.77
N MET A 108 -3.10 6.40 -3.33
CA MET A 108 -3.85 7.65 -3.34
C MET A 108 -4.18 8.20 -1.94
N LEU A 109 -4.34 7.34 -0.93
CA LEU A 109 -4.55 7.77 0.47
C LEU A 109 -3.23 8.23 1.11
N SER A 110 -2.16 7.48 0.88
CA SER A 110 -0.81 7.86 1.34
C SER A 110 -0.38 9.21 0.76
N LEU A 111 -0.78 9.54 -0.48
CA LEU A 111 -0.54 10.85 -1.09
C LEU A 111 -1.35 11.98 -0.44
N LEU A 112 -2.41 11.70 0.32
CA LEU A 112 -3.11 12.69 1.14
C LEU A 112 -2.57 12.73 2.59
N GLY A 113 -1.46 12.04 2.87
CA GLY A 113 -0.93 11.94 4.23
C GLY A 113 -1.79 11.06 5.16
N VAL A 114 -2.73 10.29 4.61
CA VAL A 114 -3.55 9.32 5.33
C VAL A 114 -2.90 7.94 5.23
N SER A 115 -2.39 7.47 6.35
CA SER A 115 -1.76 6.16 6.50
C SER A 115 -2.79 5.18 7.04
N VAL A 116 -2.92 4.02 6.41
CA VAL A 116 -3.75 2.89 6.83
C VAL A 116 -2.82 1.82 7.37
N GLU A 117 -2.42 1.97 8.62
CA GLU A 117 -1.49 1.05 9.27
C GLU A 117 -2.17 -0.28 9.60
N LEU A 118 -1.43 -1.35 9.34
CA LEU A 118 -1.93 -2.72 9.40
C LEU A 118 -1.48 -3.32 10.71
N THR A 119 -2.43 -3.74 11.54
CA THR A 119 -2.13 -4.44 12.81
C THR A 119 -1.48 -5.80 12.60
N ASN A 120 -1.57 -6.35 11.38
CA ASN A 120 -0.73 -7.41 10.80
C ASN A 120 -1.07 -7.51 9.32
N GLY A 121 -0.14 -7.14 8.43
CA GLY A 121 -0.40 -7.08 6.99
C GLY A 121 -0.68 -8.44 6.35
N TYR A 122 -0.05 -9.50 6.88
CA TYR A 122 -0.35 -10.89 6.55
C TYR A 122 -1.22 -11.50 7.64
N LYS A 123 -2.30 -12.17 7.25
CA LYS A 123 -3.06 -13.02 8.17
C LYS A 123 -2.57 -14.46 8.08
N THR A 124 -3.30 -15.38 8.67
CA THR A 124 -3.01 -16.81 8.57
C THR A 124 -3.88 -17.45 7.51
N ASP A 125 -3.54 -18.68 7.14
CA ASP A 125 -4.54 -19.56 6.56
C ASP A 125 -5.70 -19.76 7.55
N HIS A 126 -6.88 -20.13 7.05
CA HIS A 126 -8.10 -20.27 7.84
C HIS A 126 -8.49 -18.98 8.58
N PHE A 127 -8.15 -17.82 8.02
CA PHE A 127 -8.63 -16.55 8.54
C PHE A 127 -10.16 -16.50 8.40
N ASP A 128 -10.88 -16.05 9.43
CA ASP A 128 -12.34 -15.90 9.45
C ASP A 128 -12.74 -14.72 10.35
N ASP A 129 -12.55 -13.50 9.86
CA ASP A 129 -12.93 -12.28 10.58
C ASP A 129 -12.95 -11.05 9.66
N HIS A 130 -13.31 -9.90 10.22
CA HIS A 130 -13.04 -8.60 9.63
C HIS A 130 -11.56 -8.22 9.77
N LEU A 131 -11.05 -7.43 8.83
CA LEU A 131 -9.69 -6.92 8.90
C LEU A 131 -9.66 -5.62 9.73
N LEU A 132 -8.87 -5.61 10.78
CA LEU A 132 -8.62 -4.43 11.61
C LEU A 132 -7.58 -3.52 10.97
N LEU A 133 -7.83 -2.22 11.00
CA LEU A 133 -6.93 -1.18 10.51
C LEU A 133 -6.85 0.00 11.49
N SER A 134 -5.69 0.64 11.52
CA SER A 134 -5.51 1.95 12.13
C SER A 134 -5.33 3.00 11.03
N ILE A 135 -5.96 4.16 11.20
CA ILE A 135 -5.87 5.29 10.29
C ILE A 135 -5.17 6.42 11.05
N ILE A 136 -4.16 7.00 10.41
CA ILE A 136 -3.40 8.15 10.93
C ILE A 136 -3.35 9.19 9.82
N ALA A 137 -3.78 10.41 10.12
CA ALA A 137 -3.64 11.55 9.23
C ALA A 137 -2.43 12.37 9.66
N SER A 138 -1.60 12.79 8.69
CA SER A 138 -0.43 13.64 8.97
C SER A 138 -0.74 15.12 8.81
N LYS A 139 -1.77 15.42 8.01
CA LYS A 139 -2.38 16.74 7.85
C LYS A 139 -3.88 16.60 8.13
N PRO A 140 -4.56 17.62 8.69
CA PRO A 140 -6.01 17.56 8.88
C PRO A 140 -6.71 17.13 7.58
N THR A 141 -7.44 16.02 7.60
CA THR A 141 -8.00 15.42 6.37
C THR A 141 -9.44 14.95 6.58
N ILE A 142 -10.35 15.35 5.70
CA ILE A 142 -11.74 14.92 5.72
C ILE A 142 -11.87 13.55 5.05
N ILE A 143 -12.34 12.56 5.82
CA ILE A 143 -12.66 11.20 5.37
C ILE A 143 -14.17 10.99 5.28
N TYR A 144 -14.62 10.07 4.42
CA TYR A 144 -16.04 9.77 4.18
C TYR A 144 -16.34 8.30 4.49
N PRO A 145 -17.60 7.96 4.83
CA PRO A 145 -18.01 6.57 4.97
C PRO A 145 -17.96 5.87 3.61
N ASP A 146 -17.89 4.53 3.63
CA ASP A 146 -17.98 3.65 2.46
C ASP A 146 -16.87 3.84 1.40
N ILE A 147 -15.78 4.52 1.76
CA ILE A 147 -14.65 4.66 0.84
C ILE A 147 -13.84 3.37 0.76
N LYS A 148 -13.29 3.11 -0.43
CA LYS A 148 -12.30 2.07 -0.65
C LYS A 148 -11.01 2.46 0.06
N ILE A 149 -10.71 1.80 1.18
CA ILE A 149 -9.59 2.15 2.08
C ILE A 149 -8.33 1.34 1.80
N ALA A 150 -8.48 0.10 1.35
CA ALA A 150 -7.39 -0.85 1.21
C ALA A 150 -7.60 -1.76 -0.02
N ASN A 151 -6.59 -2.58 -0.29
CA ASN A 151 -6.58 -3.62 -1.29
C ASN A 151 -6.24 -4.93 -0.58
N LEU A 152 -7.02 -5.98 -0.83
CA LEU A 152 -6.83 -7.33 -0.34
C LEU A 152 -6.21 -8.19 -1.44
N ALA A 153 -5.06 -8.78 -1.17
CA ALA A 153 -4.42 -9.78 -2.00
C ALA A 153 -4.44 -11.14 -1.29
N PHE A 154 -4.32 -12.22 -2.07
CA PHE A 154 -4.27 -13.57 -1.54
C PHE A 154 -3.01 -14.28 -2.01
N PHE A 155 -2.39 -15.01 -1.09
CA PHE A 155 -1.23 -15.86 -1.36
C PHE A 155 -1.60 -17.29 -1.01
N PRO A 156 -1.30 -18.28 -1.87
CA PRO A 156 -1.51 -19.67 -1.50
C PRO A 156 -0.69 -20.05 -0.28
N SER A 157 -1.28 -20.86 0.59
CA SER A 157 -0.55 -21.53 1.64
C SER A 157 0.42 -22.54 1.02
N LEU A 158 1.71 -22.39 1.34
CA LEU A 158 2.73 -23.29 0.81
C LEU A 158 2.73 -24.61 1.61
N LYS A 159 2.60 -25.72 0.89
CA LYS A 159 2.91 -27.05 1.43
C LYS A 159 4.42 -27.30 1.29
N PRO A 160 5.04 -28.11 2.17
CA PRO A 160 6.43 -28.52 1.99
C PRO A 160 6.66 -29.04 0.57
N SER A 161 7.65 -28.47 -0.13
CA SER A 161 7.97 -28.89 -1.49
C SER A 161 8.61 -30.28 -1.49
N ASN A 162 8.16 -31.12 -2.42
CA ASN A 162 8.81 -32.40 -2.71
C ASN A 162 10.10 -32.21 -3.52
N GLU A 163 10.30 -31.03 -4.11
CA GLU A 163 11.52 -30.66 -4.81
C GLU A 163 12.44 -29.91 -3.86
N ILE A 164 13.63 -30.47 -3.62
CA ILE A 164 14.56 -29.96 -2.62
C ILE A 164 15.87 -29.55 -3.31
N ARG A 165 16.35 -28.35 -3.01
CA ARG A 165 17.69 -27.88 -3.34
C ARG A 165 18.60 -27.99 -2.12
N LYS A 166 19.74 -28.69 -2.25
CA LYS A 166 20.79 -28.65 -1.22
C LYS A 166 21.50 -27.29 -1.25
N ILE A 167 21.66 -26.69 -0.08
CA ILE A 167 22.42 -25.45 0.14
C ILE A 167 23.84 -25.83 0.56
N ASP A 168 23.95 -26.77 1.51
CA ASP A 168 25.19 -27.37 1.97
C ASP A 168 24.91 -28.80 2.50
N ASP A 169 25.90 -29.44 3.12
CA ASP A 169 25.78 -30.82 3.63
C ASP A 169 24.73 -31.01 4.72
N GLN A 170 24.31 -29.93 5.40
CA GLN A 170 23.33 -29.97 6.50
C GLN A 170 22.03 -29.24 6.19
N LYS A 171 22.00 -28.40 5.15
CA LYS A 171 20.87 -27.53 4.84
C LYS A 171 20.33 -27.80 3.45
N SER A 172 19.02 -27.88 3.39
CA SER A 172 18.27 -27.95 2.14
C SER A 172 17.05 -27.03 2.22
N CYS A 173 16.55 -26.61 1.06
CA CYS A 173 15.33 -25.82 0.96
C CYS A 173 14.39 -26.39 -0.10
N GLY A 174 13.09 -26.26 0.14
CA GLY A 174 12.07 -26.57 -0.85
C GLY A 174 12.10 -25.56 -1.99
N LEU A 175 11.92 -26.02 -3.23
CA LEU A 175 11.78 -25.17 -4.40
C LEU A 175 10.29 -24.84 -4.63
N TYR A 176 10.01 -23.57 -4.88
CA TYR A 176 8.67 -23.07 -5.21
C TYR A 176 8.75 -22.24 -6.48
N GLN A 177 7.73 -22.36 -7.34
CA GLN A 177 7.63 -21.60 -8.59
C GLN A 177 7.01 -20.21 -8.39
N SER A 178 6.48 -19.93 -7.20
CA SER A 178 5.89 -18.64 -6.84
C SER A 178 6.56 -18.01 -5.62
N GLY A 179 6.37 -16.69 -5.49
CA GLY A 179 7.00 -15.87 -4.46
C GLY A 179 7.72 -14.64 -5.02
N MET A 180 8.65 -14.13 -4.20
CA MET A 180 9.43 -12.93 -4.49
C MET A 180 10.61 -13.25 -5.41
N LEU A 181 10.83 -12.41 -6.42
CA LEU A 181 11.97 -12.54 -7.31
C LEU A 181 13.28 -12.17 -6.61
N SER A 182 14.35 -12.92 -6.92
CA SER A 182 15.71 -12.52 -6.56
C SER A 182 16.20 -11.40 -7.48
N GLY A 183 17.23 -10.67 -7.05
CA GLY A 183 17.87 -9.62 -7.85
C GLY A 183 18.39 -10.14 -9.20
N THR A 184 18.97 -11.35 -9.20
CA THR A 184 19.42 -12.02 -10.42
C THR A 184 18.25 -12.31 -11.37
N GLU A 185 17.10 -12.74 -10.84
CA GLU A 185 15.91 -13.00 -11.66
C GLU A 185 15.29 -11.70 -12.19
N ILE A 186 15.27 -10.64 -11.37
CA ILE A 186 14.85 -9.30 -11.81
C ILE A 186 15.75 -8.83 -12.96
N GLN A 187 17.07 -8.94 -12.82
CA GLN A 187 18.02 -8.53 -13.85
C GLN A 187 17.81 -9.31 -15.16
N LYS A 188 17.64 -10.64 -15.09
CA LYS A 188 17.36 -11.48 -16.26
C LYS A 188 16.08 -11.05 -16.99
N ARG A 189 15.01 -10.78 -16.24
CA ARG A 189 13.72 -10.33 -16.77
C ARG A 189 13.74 -8.94 -17.37
N MET A 190 14.67 -8.08 -16.94
CA MET A 190 14.91 -6.77 -17.54
C MET A 190 15.72 -6.83 -18.83
N GLN A 191 16.53 -7.88 -19.03
CA GLN A 191 17.54 -7.96 -20.11
C GLN A 191 17.21 -8.99 -21.20
N CYS A 192 16.15 -9.78 -21.06
CA CYS A 192 15.76 -10.75 -22.08
C CYS A 192 15.17 -10.09 -23.33
N ASP A 193 15.03 -10.84 -24.43
CA ASP A 193 14.53 -10.33 -25.72
C ASP A 193 13.13 -9.72 -25.64
N ASN A 194 12.31 -10.16 -24.67
CA ASN A 194 10.97 -9.65 -24.40
C ASN A 194 10.80 -9.35 -22.90
N PRO A 195 11.31 -8.20 -22.42
CA PRO A 195 11.35 -7.89 -21.00
C PRO A 195 9.95 -7.68 -20.43
N ASP A 196 9.65 -8.34 -19.31
CA ASP A 196 8.40 -8.20 -18.55
C ASP A 196 8.53 -7.30 -17.32
N ILE A 197 9.74 -6.79 -17.07
CA ILE A 197 10.10 -5.75 -16.09
C ILE A 197 10.90 -4.68 -16.83
N ILE A 198 10.36 -3.46 -16.87
CA ILE A 198 11.01 -2.31 -17.51
C ILE A 198 11.25 -1.26 -16.44
N ILE A 199 12.47 -0.74 -16.35
CA ILE A 199 12.83 0.39 -15.50
C ILE A 199 13.67 1.34 -16.35
N THR A 200 13.30 2.62 -16.41
CA THR A 200 13.99 3.61 -17.26
C THR A 200 14.00 5.00 -16.60
N PRO A 201 15.15 5.68 -16.49
CA PRO A 201 16.50 5.23 -16.90
C PRO A 201 17.07 4.15 -15.97
N GLN A 202 18.09 3.42 -16.44
CA GLN A 202 18.75 2.36 -15.65
C GLN A 202 20.06 2.81 -14.98
N ASP A 203 20.60 3.97 -15.34
CA ASP A 203 21.96 4.39 -14.93
C ASP A 203 22.12 4.52 -13.42
N ASN A 204 21.03 4.86 -12.73
CA ASN A 204 21.02 5.14 -11.30
C ASN A 204 20.28 4.09 -10.48
N ILE A 205 19.86 2.95 -11.04
CA ILE A 205 19.22 1.90 -10.25
C ILE A 205 20.27 1.03 -9.55
N VAL A 206 19.90 0.42 -8.42
CA VAL A 206 20.75 -0.57 -7.74
C VAL A 206 19.94 -1.83 -7.53
N ILE A 207 20.31 -2.91 -8.22
CA ILE A 207 19.71 -4.22 -8.03
C ILE A 207 20.30 -4.85 -6.76
N ASN A 208 19.46 -5.03 -5.75
CA ASN A 208 19.75 -5.71 -4.48
C ASN A 208 19.41 -7.22 -4.60
N PRO A 209 19.68 -8.06 -3.57
CA PRO A 209 19.38 -9.49 -3.63
C PRO A 209 17.94 -9.90 -3.96
N ASN A 210 16.96 -9.01 -3.77
CA ASN A 210 15.53 -9.26 -4.05
C ASN A 210 14.73 -7.98 -4.36
N SER A 211 15.39 -6.88 -4.71
CA SER A 211 14.73 -5.59 -4.97
C SER A 211 15.59 -4.69 -5.84
N VAL A 212 15.05 -3.56 -6.28
CA VAL A 212 15.76 -2.53 -7.03
C VAL A 212 15.56 -1.18 -6.34
N ASN A 213 16.63 -0.51 -5.93
CA ASN A 213 16.55 0.84 -5.39
C ASN A 213 16.28 1.84 -6.52
N LEU A 214 15.33 2.75 -6.28
CA LEU A 214 14.98 3.85 -7.18
C LEU A 214 15.34 5.21 -6.56
N THR A 215 15.42 6.24 -7.39
CA THR A 215 15.89 7.58 -6.99
C THR A 215 14.76 8.60 -6.89
N LEU A 216 14.88 9.55 -5.96
CA LEU A 216 13.93 10.65 -5.78
C LEU A 216 14.12 11.71 -6.86
N ASN A 217 13.03 12.11 -7.49
CA ASN A 217 13.03 13.26 -8.38
C ASN A 217 13.29 14.57 -7.64
N ASP A 218 13.94 15.50 -8.34
CA ASP A 218 14.24 16.85 -7.86
C ASP A 218 13.01 17.72 -7.58
N THR A 219 11.81 17.34 -8.04
CA THR A 219 10.59 18.07 -7.73
C THR A 219 9.80 17.39 -6.61
N ILE A 220 9.52 18.16 -5.55
CA ILE A 220 8.57 17.79 -4.50
C ILE A 220 7.42 18.79 -4.42
N ALA A 221 6.33 18.43 -3.74
CA ALA A 221 5.24 19.34 -3.48
C ALA A 221 4.69 19.20 -2.06
N ILE A 222 3.99 20.23 -1.59
CA ILE A 222 3.12 20.17 -0.41
C ILE A 222 1.71 20.60 -0.81
N TYR A 223 0.71 20.23 -0.03
CA TYR A 223 -0.63 20.80 -0.21
C TYR A 223 -0.70 22.21 0.37
N SER A 224 -1.26 23.14 -0.39
CA SER A 224 -1.41 24.54 0.00
C SER A 224 -2.52 24.74 1.04
N ASP A 225 -3.57 23.91 0.97
CA ASP A 225 -4.70 24.00 1.89
C ASP A 225 -4.33 23.42 3.27
N PRO A 226 -4.79 24.04 4.39
CA PRO A 226 -4.53 23.55 5.73
C PRO A 226 -5.33 22.28 6.06
N VAL A 227 -6.47 22.08 5.40
CA VAL A 227 -7.34 20.91 5.54
C VAL A 227 -7.52 20.27 4.17
N LEU A 228 -7.23 18.97 4.08
CA LEU A 228 -7.42 18.19 2.88
C LEU A 228 -8.82 17.58 2.82
N ASP A 229 -9.36 17.43 1.62
CA ASP A 229 -10.64 16.77 1.39
C ASP A 229 -10.49 15.67 0.34
N MET A 230 -10.82 14.43 0.70
CA MET A 230 -10.69 13.28 -0.21
C MET A 230 -11.57 13.40 -1.47
N LYS A 231 -12.65 14.19 -1.42
CA LYS A 231 -13.57 14.41 -2.55
C LYS A 231 -13.17 15.61 -3.42
N LYS A 232 -12.09 16.33 -3.10
CA LYS A 232 -11.63 17.50 -3.86
C LYS A 232 -10.25 17.30 -4.45
N GLU A 233 -10.00 18.02 -5.53
CA GLU A 233 -8.66 18.27 -6.00
C GLU A 233 -7.99 19.29 -5.07
N ASN A 234 -7.08 18.80 -4.23
CA ASN A 234 -6.37 19.65 -3.26
C ASN A 234 -5.21 20.38 -3.96
N ALA A 235 -5.12 21.70 -3.77
CA ALA A 235 -4.10 22.52 -4.42
C ALA A 235 -2.70 22.20 -3.87
N THR A 236 -1.68 22.30 -4.73
CA THR A 236 -0.29 22.02 -4.34
C THR A 236 0.67 23.13 -4.74
N GLN A 237 1.71 23.30 -3.93
CA GLN A 237 2.86 24.13 -4.23
C GLN A 237 4.09 23.22 -4.44
N LYS A 238 4.76 23.39 -5.57
CA LYS A 238 5.95 22.62 -5.94
C LYS A 238 7.23 23.35 -5.54
N PHE A 239 8.26 22.57 -5.22
CA PHE A 239 9.59 23.02 -4.88
C PHE A 239 10.63 22.17 -5.60
N GLN A 240 11.74 22.78 -5.97
CA GLN A 240 12.90 22.09 -6.51
C GLN A 240 13.90 21.78 -5.39
N ILE A 241 14.44 20.56 -5.39
CA ILE A 241 15.55 20.15 -4.54
C ILE A 241 16.84 20.64 -5.21
N GLY A 242 17.42 21.71 -4.67
CA GLY A 242 18.70 22.24 -5.15
C GLY A 242 19.88 21.30 -4.84
N GLU A 243 21.07 21.67 -5.31
CA GLU A 243 22.31 20.89 -5.08
C GLU A 243 22.61 20.67 -3.58
N ASP A 244 22.31 21.67 -2.74
CA ASP A 244 22.50 21.59 -1.29
C ASP A 244 21.40 20.78 -0.56
N GLY A 245 20.41 20.30 -1.30
CA GLY A 245 19.21 19.64 -0.80
C GLY A 245 18.10 20.61 -0.38
N ILE A 246 17.02 20.05 0.18
CA ILE A 246 15.90 20.81 0.75
C ILE A 246 15.58 20.31 2.15
N TRP A 247 15.24 21.21 3.06
CA TRP A 247 14.78 20.86 4.40
C TRP A 247 13.30 20.48 4.37
N VAL A 248 12.99 19.33 4.96
CA VAL A 248 11.63 18.85 5.20
C VAL A 248 11.39 18.71 6.69
N TYR A 249 10.18 19.03 7.13
CA TYR A 249 9.82 19.16 8.54
C TYR A 249 8.66 18.24 8.91
N PRO A 250 8.57 17.80 10.19
CA PRO A 250 7.43 17.05 10.69
C PRO A 250 6.09 17.74 10.43
N ASP A 251 5.01 16.97 10.55
CA ASP A 251 3.61 17.43 10.47
C ASP A 251 3.18 17.99 9.09
N GLU A 252 4.05 17.88 8.08
CA GLU A 252 3.73 18.10 6.68
C GLU A 252 3.75 16.77 5.90
N ILE A 253 3.00 16.73 4.80
CA ILE A 253 3.08 15.66 3.82
C ILE A 253 3.76 16.18 2.55
N TYR A 254 4.94 15.67 2.27
CA TYR A 254 5.65 15.98 1.03
C TYR A 254 5.27 14.95 -0.03
N LEU A 255 5.01 15.40 -1.24
CA LEU A 255 4.69 14.58 -2.39
C LEU A 255 5.91 14.52 -3.28
N GLY A 256 6.27 13.33 -3.71
CA GLY A 256 7.36 13.13 -4.66
C GLY A 256 7.09 11.96 -5.57
N ARG A 257 7.98 11.77 -6.54
CA ARG A 257 8.00 10.58 -7.39
C ARG A 257 9.42 10.07 -7.59
N THR A 258 9.53 8.87 -8.12
CA THR A 258 10.80 8.36 -8.63
C THR A 258 11.23 9.08 -9.92
N ASN A 259 12.53 9.11 -10.19
CA ASN A 259 13.04 9.46 -11.52
C ASN A 259 12.74 8.36 -12.54
N GLU A 260 12.69 7.12 -12.07
CA GLU A 260 12.52 5.95 -12.92
C GLU A 260 11.04 5.70 -13.22
N TRP A 261 10.72 5.63 -14.50
CA TRP A 261 9.51 5.03 -15.03
C TRP A 261 9.62 3.52 -14.95
N THR A 262 8.56 2.85 -14.50
CA THR A 262 8.52 1.39 -14.44
C THR A 262 7.34 0.84 -15.22
N GLU A 263 7.55 -0.30 -15.88
CA GLU A 263 6.46 -1.11 -16.42
C GLU A 263 6.61 -2.56 -15.99
N THR A 264 5.47 -3.22 -15.83
CA THR A 264 5.44 -4.66 -15.56
C THR A 264 4.27 -5.32 -16.25
N ASN A 265 4.46 -6.54 -16.73
CA ASN A 265 3.39 -7.31 -17.35
C ASN A 265 2.98 -8.53 -16.51
N ARG A 266 3.95 -9.36 -16.09
CA ARG A 266 3.69 -10.68 -15.50
C ARG A 266 4.00 -10.80 -14.01
N VAL A 267 4.41 -9.70 -13.39
CA VAL A 267 4.77 -9.66 -11.97
C VAL A 267 4.08 -8.50 -11.28
N VAL A 268 3.80 -8.66 -10.01
CA VAL A 268 3.18 -7.62 -9.19
C VAL A 268 4.29 -6.82 -8.51
N PRO A 269 4.45 -5.52 -8.80
CA PRO A 269 5.50 -4.72 -8.21
C PRO A 269 5.05 -4.20 -6.85
N MET A 270 5.91 -4.31 -5.86
CA MET A 270 5.71 -3.77 -4.51
C MET A 270 6.77 -2.72 -4.22
N MET A 271 6.36 -1.49 -3.96
CA MET A 271 7.26 -0.46 -3.43
C MET A 271 7.38 -0.58 -1.91
N SER A 272 8.58 -0.38 -1.40
CA SER A 272 8.87 -0.26 0.02
C SER A 272 9.82 0.90 0.28
N GLY A 273 9.72 1.48 1.46
CA GLY A 273 10.75 2.37 1.98
C GLY A 273 12.08 1.64 2.13
N ARG A 274 13.16 2.42 2.25
CA ARG A 274 14.49 1.87 2.57
C ARG A 274 14.69 1.89 4.07
N SER A 275 15.12 0.76 4.63
CA SER A 275 15.33 0.63 6.07
C SER A 275 16.31 1.67 6.63
N SER A 276 17.32 2.07 5.85
CA SER A 276 18.24 3.15 6.22
C SER A 276 17.55 4.50 6.39
N LEU A 277 16.59 4.84 5.53
CA LEU A 277 15.82 6.08 5.60
C LEU A 277 14.78 6.04 6.71
N GLY A 278 14.11 4.90 6.88
CA GLY A 278 13.18 4.68 7.99
C GLY A 278 13.85 4.86 9.36
N ARG A 279 15.08 4.34 9.54
CA ARG A 279 15.88 4.57 10.77
C ARG A 279 16.29 6.02 10.99
N ASN A 280 16.38 6.80 9.92
CA ASN A 280 16.60 8.25 10.01
C ASN A 280 15.29 9.03 10.25
N GLY A 281 14.15 8.34 10.33
CA GLY A 281 12.86 8.97 10.55
C GLY A 281 12.20 9.48 9.27
N LEU A 282 12.61 9.01 8.10
CA LEU A 282 11.95 9.33 6.83
C LEU A 282 11.08 8.15 6.39
N HIS A 283 9.76 8.34 6.45
CA HIS A 283 8.81 7.35 5.97
C HIS A 283 8.39 7.70 4.56
N VAL A 284 8.76 6.84 3.62
CA VAL A 284 8.31 6.90 2.23
C VAL A 284 7.20 5.89 2.07
N HIS A 285 6.08 6.33 1.49
CA HIS A 285 4.95 5.46 1.20
C HIS A 285 4.39 4.80 2.46
N CYS A 286 3.64 5.58 3.22
CA CYS A 286 3.07 5.10 4.45
C CYS A 286 1.86 4.23 4.14
N SER A 287 2.06 2.92 4.19
CA SER A 287 1.07 1.82 4.15
C SER A 287 0.53 1.30 2.79
N ALA A 288 1.03 1.73 1.62
CA ALA A 288 0.51 1.24 0.32
C ALA A 288 1.57 0.95 -0.76
N GLY A 289 2.36 -0.09 -0.55
CA GLY A 289 3.38 -0.50 -1.52
C GLY A 289 2.86 -1.20 -2.77
N MET A 290 1.63 -1.72 -2.75
CA MET A 290 1.18 -2.67 -3.75
C MET A 290 0.78 -2.01 -5.09
N GLY A 291 1.57 -2.26 -6.12
CA GLY A 291 1.21 -2.01 -7.51
C GLY A 291 0.31 -3.11 -8.08
N SER A 292 0.08 -3.05 -9.38
CA SER A 292 -0.82 -3.97 -10.08
C SER A 292 -0.17 -4.60 -11.30
N LEU A 293 -0.64 -5.77 -11.73
CA LEU A 293 -0.25 -6.37 -13.00
C LEU A 293 -0.56 -5.40 -14.16
N GLY A 294 0.38 -5.26 -15.09
CA GLY A 294 0.23 -4.30 -16.18
C GLY A 294 0.49 -2.83 -15.76
N TYR A 295 1.00 -2.55 -14.56
CA TYR A 295 1.31 -1.17 -14.14
C TYR A 295 2.39 -0.54 -15.03
N LYS A 296 2.19 0.74 -15.35
CA LYS A 296 3.09 1.61 -16.10
C LYS A 296 3.08 3.01 -15.48
N GLY A 297 4.21 3.48 -15.01
CA GLY A 297 4.31 4.81 -14.41
C GLY A 297 5.50 5.03 -13.50
N TYR A 298 5.64 6.28 -13.05
CA TYR A 298 6.50 6.66 -11.93
C TYR A 298 5.89 6.26 -10.59
N TRP A 299 6.72 6.00 -9.60
CA TRP A 299 6.24 5.68 -8.25
C TRP A 299 6.06 6.95 -7.44
N HIS A 300 4.78 7.32 -7.28
CA HIS A 300 4.38 8.46 -6.47
C HIS A 300 4.35 8.07 -5.00
N MET A 301 4.87 8.94 -4.15
CA MET A 301 5.03 8.67 -2.72
C MET A 301 4.67 9.89 -1.88
N GLY A 302 3.94 9.63 -0.80
CA GLY A 302 3.88 10.52 0.34
C GLY A 302 5.13 10.31 1.20
N ILE A 303 5.85 11.39 1.48
CA ILE A 303 7.09 11.44 2.23
C ILE A 303 6.80 12.16 3.55
N ARG A 304 6.99 11.44 4.66
CA ARG A 304 6.72 11.94 6.01
C ARG A 304 7.98 11.87 6.86
N PRO A 305 8.60 13.02 7.16
CA PRO A 305 9.69 13.08 8.13
C PRO A 305 9.12 13.12 9.55
N VAL A 306 9.72 12.39 10.50
CA VAL A 306 9.37 12.47 11.94
C VAL A 306 10.24 13.47 12.70
N LYS A 307 11.30 13.97 12.06
CA LYS A 307 12.17 15.05 12.54
C LYS A 307 12.64 15.89 11.34
N PRO A 308 13.17 17.10 11.52
CA PRO A 308 13.76 17.85 10.42
C PRO A 308 14.82 17.03 9.69
N LEU A 309 14.68 16.89 8.38
CA LEU A 309 15.59 16.10 7.53
C LEU A 309 15.92 16.89 6.27
N ARG A 310 17.11 16.63 5.72
CA ARG A 310 17.53 17.20 4.44
C ARG A 310 17.39 16.15 3.35
N LEU A 311 16.52 16.39 2.37
CA LEU A 311 16.40 15.57 1.17
C LEU A 311 17.38 16.06 0.11
N VAL A 312 18.00 15.13 -0.60
CA VAL A 312 18.95 15.42 -1.68
C VAL A 312 18.40 14.82 -2.96
N LYS A 313 18.54 15.52 -4.09
CA LYS A 313 18.10 15.01 -5.40
C LYS A 313 18.81 13.69 -5.71
N ASP A 314 18.14 12.82 -6.46
CA ASP A 314 18.65 11.52 -6.91
C ASP A 314 19.04 10.54 -5.78
N MET A 315 18.73 10.87 -4.52
CA MET A 315 18.94 9.96 -3.42
C MET A 315 18.09 8.71 -3.61
N LYS A 316 18.63 7.54 -3.27
CA LYS A 316 17.88 6.29 -3.30
C LYS A 316 16.76 6.37 -2.26
N CYS A 317 15.51 6.55 -2.67
CA CYS A 317 14.40 6.89 -1.77
C CYS A 317 13.50 5.71 -1.43
N CYS A 318 13.32 4.80 -2.38
CA CYS A 318 12.52 3.60 -2.21
C CYS A 318 13.20 2.42 -2.89
N GLN A 319 12.62 1.25 -2.72
CA GLN A 319 12.98 0.03 -3.43
C GLN A 319 11.72 -0.66 -3.94
N ILE A 320 11.81 -1.29 -5.10
CA ILE A 320 10.74 -2.12 -5.65
C ILE A 320 11.19 -3.57 -5.64
N TYR A 321 10.32 -4.45 -5.17
CA TYR A 321 10.47 -5.89 -5.33
C TYR A 321 9.27 -6.43 -6.11
N TYR A 322 9.43 -7.61 -6.71
CA TYR A 322 8.45 -8.18 -7.62
C TYR A 322 7.97 -9.52 -7.09
N LEU A 323 6.67 -9.74 -7.14
CA LEU A 323 6.01 -10.99 -6.77
C LEU A 323 5.43 -11.65 -8.02
N THR A 324 5.53 -12.96 -8.12
CA THR A 324 4.84 -13.72 -9.16
C THR A 324 3.32 -13.73 -8.93
N ALA A 325 2.58 -13.64 -10.03
CA ALA A 325 1.13 -13.81 -10.04
C ALA A 325 0.74 -15.26 -10.34
N GLU A 326 -0.38 -15.70 -9.78
CA GLU A 326 -0.95 -17.04 -9.98
C GLU A 326 -2.38 -16.94 -10.52
N GLY A 327 -2.66 -17.73 -11.55
CA GLY A 327 -3.89 -17.65 -12.33
C GLY A 327 -3.74 -16.88 -13.63
N GLU A 328 -4.75 -16.95 -14.49
CA GLU A 328 -4.76 -16.26 -15.77
C GLU A 328 -4.85 -14.74 -15.58
N GLN A 329 -4.11 -14.02 -16.40
CA GLN A 329 -4.18 -12.56 -16.52
C GLN A 329 -4.95 -12.21 -17.79
N ASP A 330 -6.15 -11.66 -17.63
CA ASP A 330 -6.99 -11.19 -18.75
C ASP A 330 -7.01 -9.65 -18.86
N LYS A 331 -6.57 -8.95 -17.81
CA LYS A 331 -6.68 -7.49 -17.68
C LYS A 331 -5.38 -6.90 -17.18
N ASN A 332 -5.03 -5.75 -17.75
CA ASN A 332 -3.99 -4.87 -17.22
C ASN A 332 -4.61 -3.81 -16.31
N TYR A 333 -3.78 -3.23 -15.44
CA TYR A 333 -4.19 -2.11 -14.60
C TYR A 333 -4.68 -0.90 -15.41
N GLN A 334 -5.85 -0.39 -15.03
CA GLN A 334 -6.50 0.79 -15.65
C GLN A 334 -6.90 1.85 -14.60
N GLY A 335 -6.27 1.82 -13.42
CA GLY A 335 -6.57 2.78 -12.35
C GLY A 335 -5.91 4.15 -12.56
N TYR A 336 -6.27 5.13 -11.73
CA TYR A 336 -5.87 6.54 -11.88
C TYR A 336 -4.36 6.83 -11.77
N MET A 337 -3.58 5.88 -11.26
CA MET A 337 -2.10 6.00 -11.21
C MET A 337 -1.42 5.53 -12.51
N GLN A 338 -2.16 4.87 -13.40
CA GLN A 338 -1.63 4.34 -14.66
C GLN A 338 -1.30 5.48 -15.61
N ASN A 339 -0.07 5.50 -16.13
CA ASN A 339 0.43 6.55 -17.02
C ASN A 339 0.22 7.97 -16.48
N MET A 340 0.24 8.15 -15.16
CA MET A 340 0.14 9.48 -14.56
C MET A 340 1.31 10.34 -15.02
N SER A 341 1.03 11.58 -15.43
CA SER A 341 2.05 12.54 -15.84
C SER A 341 3.09 12.73 -14.74
N GLY A 342 4.37 12.77 -15.11
CA GLY A 342 5.47 13.03 -14.18
C GLY A 342 5.40 14.43 -13.53
N GLU A 343 4.57 15.34 -14.04
CA GLU A 343 4.32 16.64 -13.43
C GLU A 343 3.24 16.59 -12.33
N GLN A 344 2.37 15.58 -12.33
CA GLN A 344 1.29 15.47 -11.36
C GLN A 344 1.78 14.72 -10.11
N LEU A 345 1.84 15.40 -8.96
CA LEU A 345 2.25 14.78 -7.69
C LEU A 345 1.08 14.55 -6.73
N SER A 346 -0.03 15.29 -6.89
CA SER A 346 -1.20 15.24 -6.02
C SER A 346 -2.02 13.97 -6.19
N SER A 347 -2.71 13.59 -5.13
CA SER A 347 -3.59 12.43 -5.14
C SER A 347 -4.78 12.62 -6.11
N PRO A 348 -5.02 11.67 -7.02
CA PRO A 348 -6.22 11.68 -7.88
C PRO A 348 -7.44 11.03 -7.19
N LEU A 349 -7.40 10.78 -5.88
CA LEU A 349 -8.44 10.03 -5.16
C LEU A 349 -9.85 10.59 -5.41
N TYR A 350 -9.98 11.91 -5.47
CA TYR A 350 -11.25 12.59 -5.69
C TYR A 350 -11.96 12.11 -6.98
N LYS A 351 -11.22 11.73 -8.02
CA LYS A 351 -11.79 11.19 -9.27
C LYS A 351 -12.53 9.86 -9.05
N SER A 352 -12.14 9.09 -8.03
CA SER A 352 -12.82 7.84 -7.66
C SER A 352 -14.06 8.07 -6.78
N LEU A 353 -14.12 9.19 -6.05
CA LEU A 353 -15.21 9.49 -5.11
C LEU A 353 -16.29 10.42 -5.68
N THR A 354 -16.00 11.13 -6.78
CA THR A 354 -16.91 12.09 -7.42
C THR A 354 -17.64 11.52 -8.63
N LYS A 355 -17.20 10.38 -9.18
CA LYS A 355 -17.97 9.66 -10.20
C LYS A 355 -19.27 9.17 -9.58
N LYS A 356 -20.39 9.81 -9.95
CA LYS A 356 -21.72 9.30 -9.66
C LYS A 356 -21.82 7.86 -10.17
N LYS A 357 -22.31 6.96 -9.31
CA LYS A 357 -22.69 5.59 -9.67
C LYS A 357 -23.63 5.60 -10.87
#